data_AF-A0A7R9UYF4-F1
#
_entry.id   AF-A0A7R9UYF4-F1
#
_cell.length_a   1.000
_cell.length_b   1.000
_cell.length_c   1.000
_cell.angle_alpha   90.00
_cell.angle_beta   90.00
_cell.angle_gamma   90.00
#
_symmetry.space_group_name_H-M   'P 1'
#
loop_
_entity.id
_entity.type
_entity.pdbx_description
1 polymer ?
#
loop_
_entity_poly.entity_id
_entity_poly.type
_entity_poly.pdbx_seq_one_letter_code
_entity_poly.pdbx_strand_id
1 'polypeptide(L)'
;ADASKPKKQDASSEDAAKDDSDSSMVDVPRGAPVQVIDNDGMLVEDKLQDILMAPDVQDKKVVLISVAGAFRKGKSFFLDFMLRYLHKTADGGAGADKWLGPGEEALTGFSWRGGKERETTGIWMWSRPFIRALPSGEEVAVLLMDTQGTFDNETSMKGNCTVFALSTLLSSVQVYNVMTAVQEDDLQHLHLFTEYSLQVYEGGHQKGVPPFQNLTFLVRDWSHVDSHPWGNEGGAAYLNGVLAQKPDQHPELKQVREHVHSCFEKLDCHLMPHPGFEATEDPAFDGRRSML
;
A
#
# COMPACT_ATOMS: atom_id res chain seq x y z
N ALA A 1 -69.75 -42.21 37.17
CA ALA A 1 -69.51 -41.55 38.46
C ALA A 1 -68.07 -41.09 38.42
N ASP A 2 -67.76 -39.82 38.10
CA ASP A 2 -68.06 -38.63 38.94
C ASP A 2 -67.41 -38.80 40.33
N ALA A 3 -66.59 -37.94 40.91
CA ALA A 3 -65.90 -36.71 40.54
C ALA A 3 -64.94 -36.40 41.72
N SER A 4 -63.94 -35.53 41.50
CA SER A 4 -63.60 -34.37 42.35
C SER A 4 -62.09 -34.17 42.59
N LYS A 5 -61.61 -33.00 42.14
CA LYS A 5 -60.35 -32.35 42.56
C LYS A 5 -60.54 -31.68 43.95
N PRO A 6 -59.47 -31.16 44.60
CA PRO A 6 -59.07 -29.76 44.36
C PRO A 6 -57.55 -29.48 44.32
N LYS A 7 -57.24 -28.26 43.86
CA LYS A 7 -55.94 -27.58 43.63
C LYS A 7 -55.25 -27.08 44.92
N LYS A 8 -53.91 -26.93 44.86
CA LYS A 8 -53.05 -25.84 45.39
C LYS A 8 -51.75 -25.89 44.55
N GLN A 9 -51.43 -24.95 43.64
CA GLN A 9 -50.89 -23.59 43.82
C GLN A 9 -49.74 -23.52 44.84
N ASP A 10 -48.51 -23.45 44.31
CA ASP A 10 -47.48 -22.54 44.80
C ASP A 10 -46.71 -21.97 43.61
N ALA A 11 -46.45 -20.68 43.71
CA ALA A 11 -45.81 -19.83 42.72
C ALA A 11 -44.36 -19.59 43.12
N SER A 12 -43.46 -19.63 42.15
CA SER A 12 -42.20 -18.89 42.21
C SER A 12 -41.78 -18.54 40.79
N SER A 13 -42.07 -17.29 40.45
CA SER A 13 -41.51 -16.51 39.37
C SER A 13 -40.02 -16.29 39.61
N GLU A 14 -39.17 -16.65 38.65
CA GLU A 14 -37.91 -15.96 38.44
C GLU A 14 -37.79 -15.62 36.95
N ASP A 15 -37.80 -14.31 36.70
CA ASP A 15 -37.69 -13.64 35.42
C ASP A 15 -36.35 -13.98 34.75
N ALA A 16 -36.41 -14.74 33.66
CA ALA A 16 -35.33 -14.77 32.69
C ALA A 16 -35.41 -13.50 31.84
N ALA A 17 -34.80 -12.42 32.33
CA ALA A 17 -34.56 -11.22 31.55
C ALA A 17 -33.70 -11.59 30.33
N LYS A 18 -34.30 -11.45 29.14
CA LYS A 18 -33.60 -11.43 27.86
C LYS A 18 -32.67 -10.24 27.85
N ASP A 19 -31.37 -10.51 27.81
CA ASP A 19 -30.36 -9.49 27.51
C ASP A 19 -30.27 -9.37 25.97
N ASP A 20 -31.22 -8.61 25.41
CA ASP A 20 -31.16 -8.10 24.04
C ASP A 20 -30.07 -7.00 24.02
N SER A 21 -28.84 -7.40 23.78
CA SER A 21 -27.80 -6.51 23.24
C SER A 21 -27.32 -7.03 21.89
N ASP A 22 -28.28 -7.14 20.96
CA ASP A 22 -27.97 -7.10 19.53
C ASP A 22 -27.49 -5.69 19.20
N SER A 23 -26.22 -5.41 19.48
CA SER A 23 -25.54 -4.30 18.83
C SER A 23 -25.44 -4.70 17.37
N SER A 24 -26.41 -4.27 16.57
CA SER A 24 -26.32 -4.25 15.13
C SER A 24 -25.10 -3.39 14.78
N MET A 25 -23.92 -4.02 14.70
CA MET A 25 -22.76 -3.41 14.08
C MET A 25 -23.22 -3.07 12.69
N VAL A 26 -23.41 -1.77 12.44
CA VAL A 26 -23.62 -1.26 11.10
C VAL A 26 -22.46 -1.83 10.30
N ASP A 27 -22.77 -2.70 9.34
CA ASP A 27 -21.76 -3.34 8.49
C ASP A 27 -21.17 -2.23 7.63
N VAL A 28 -20.18 -1.52 8.16
CA VAL A 28 -19.47 -0.45 7.47
C VAL A 28 -18.80 -1.14 6.29
N PRO A 29 -19.18 -0.86 5.04
CA PRO A 29 -18.58 -1.56 3.91
C PRO A 29 -17.06 -1.42 3.97
N ARG A 30 -16.33 -2.54 3.98
CA ARG A 30 -14.89 -2.59 4.30
C ARG A 30 -13.98 -1.92 3.27
N GLY A 31 -14.54 -1.31 2.22
CA GLY A 31 -13.79 -0.88 1.04
C GLY A 31 -13.46 -2.07 0.14
N ALA A 32 -13.03 -1.78 -1.08
CA ALA A 32 -12.67 -2.78 -2.08
C ALA A 32 -11.66 -2.17 -3.06
N PRO A 33 -10.85 -2.98 -3.76
CA PRO A 33 -9.98 -2.47 -4.82
C PRO A 33 -10.82 -2.03 -6.02
N VAL A 34 -10.60 -0.81 -6.48
CA VAL A 34 -11.32 -0.19 -7.58
C VAL A 34 -10.31 0.30 -8.62
N GLN A 35 -10.46 -0.20 -9.85
CA GLN A 35 -9.61 0.23 -10.96
C GLN A 35 -10.01 1.65 -11.40
N VAL A 36 -9.05 2.57 -11.32
CA VAL A 36 -9.22 3.98 -11.69
C VAL A 36 -8.50 4.34 -13.00
N ILE A 37 -7.50 3.55 -13.39
CA ILE A 37 -6.94 3.56 -14.74
C ILE A 37 -7.01 2.14 -15.29
N ASP A 38 -7.65 1.99 -16.45
CA ASP A 38 -7.86 0.70 -17.08
C ASP A 38 -6.62 0.19 -17.85
N ASN A 39 -6.80 -0.93 -18.57
CA ASN A 39 -5.73 -1.63 -19.28
C ASN A 39 -5.24 -0.85 -20.51
N ASP A 40 -6.08 0.05 -21.04
CA ASP A 40 -5.77 0.90 -22.18
C ASP A 40 -5.13 2.22 -21.73
N GLY A 41 -4.93 2.39 -20.42
CA GLY A 41 -4.39 3.62 -19.83
C GLY A 41 -5.41 4.74 -19.73
N MET A 42 -6.71 4.43 -19.82
CA MET A 42 -7.79 5.40 -19.77
C MET A 42 -8.31 5.58 -18.33
N LEU A 43 -8.64 6.82 -17.99
CA LEU A 43 -9.22 7.16 -16.70
C LEU A 43 -10.66 6.64 -16.60
N VAL A 44 -10.97 5.96 -15.50
CA VAL A 44 -12.35 5.57 -15.16
C VAL A 44 -12.92 6.62 -14.20
N GLU A 45 -13.41 7.72 -14.79
CA GLU A 45 -13.77 8.95 -14.08
C GLU A 45 -14.83 8.72 -12.98
N ASP A 46 -15.93 8.04 -13.30
CA ASP A 46 -17.03 7.77 -12.35
C ASP A 46 -16.51 7.10 -11.07
N LYS A 47 -15.64 6.09 -11.21
CA LYS A 47 -15.07 5.34 -10.09
C LYS A 47 -14.14 6.20 -9.24
N LEU A 48 -13.35 7.07 -9.86
CA LEU A 48 -12.48 7.99 -9.13
C LEU A 48 -13.30 9.06 -8.40
N GLN A 49 -14.36 9.56 -9.06
CA GLN A 49 -15.28 10.54 -8.49
C GLN A 49 -15.98 9.98 -7.26
N ASP A 50 -16.46 8.74 -7.31
CA ASP A 50 -17.10 8.07 -6.17
C ASP A 50 -16.20 8.01 -4.92
N ILE A 51 -14.88 7.89 -5.12
CA ILE A 51 -13.89 7.82 -4.03
C ILE A 51 -13.60 9.23 -3.49
N LEU A 52 -13.27 10.17 -4.38
CA LEU A 52 -12.73 11.49 -4.00
C LEU A 52 -13.82 12.51 -3.66
N MET A 53 -15.02 12.38 -4.23
CA MET A 53 -16.15 13.29 -3.98
C MET A 53 -17.10 12.77 -2.90
N ALA A 54 -16.72 11.73 -2.17
CA ALA A 54 -17.48 11.27 -1.02
C ALA A 54 -17.61 12.42 0.01
N PRO A 55 -18.78 12.65 0.63
CA PRO A 55 -19.02 13.81 1.50
C PRO A 55 -18.06 13.92 2.70
N ASP A 56 -17.52 12.80 3.17
CA ASP A 56 -16.54 12.70 4.26
C ASP A 56 -15.09 12.90 3.79
N VAL A 57 -14.83 12.97 2.48
CA VAL A 57 -13.49 13.05 1.86
C VAL A 57 -13.28 14.35 1.08
N GLN A 58 -14.27 14.82 0.32
CA GLN A 58 -14.12 15.84 -0.74
C GLN A 58 -13.44 17.16 -0.32
N ASP A 59 -13.58 17.55 0.95
CA ASP A 59 -13.05 18.81 1.50
C ASP A 59 -11.77 18.60 2.35
N LYS A 60 -11.21 17.39 2.36
CA LYS A 60 -10.01 17.04 3.15
C LYS A 60 -8.76 17.03 2.29
N LYS A 61 -7.62 17.33 2.92
CA LYS A 61 -6.31 17.05 2.31
C LYS A 61 -6.13 15.55 2.14
N VAL A 62 -5.52 15.15 1.03
CA VAL A 62 -5.30 13.73 0.70
C VAL A 62 -3.84 13.37 0.87
N VAL A 63 -3.59 12.22 1.51
CA VAL A 63 -2.30 11.53 1.52
C VAL A 63 -2.44 10.31 0.64
N LEU A 64 -1.73 10.27 -0.48
CA LEU A 64 -1.79 9.16 -1.43
C LEU A 64 -0.49 8.35 -1.38
N ILE A 65 -0.59 7.11 -0.93
CA ILE A 65 0.52 6.16 -0.85
C ILE A 65 0.42 5.22 -2.06
N SER A 66 1.40 5.31 -2.95
CA SER A 66 1.52 4.47 -4.13
C SER A 66 2.63 3.44 -3.94
N VAL A 67 2.39 2.19 -4.36
CA VAL A 67 3.45 1.17 -4.44
C VAL A 67 3.65 0.81 -5.91
N ALA A 68 4.85 1.05 -6.42
CA ALA A 68 5.26 0.75 -7.80
C ALA A 68 6.58 -0.01 -7.83
N GLY A 69 6.85 -0.66 -8.95
CA GLY A 69 8.04 -1.48 -9.15
C GLY A 69 7.74 -2.75 -9.94
N ALA A 70 8.76 -3.59 -10.10
CA ALA A 70 8.70 -4.73 -10.99
C ALA A 70 7.50 -5.68 -10.74
N PHE A 71 7.09 -6.34 -11.81
CA PHE A 71 6.02 -7.35 -11.79
C PHE A 71 6.38 -8.57 -10.92
N ARG A 72 5.36 -9.13 -10.23
CA ARG A 72 5.46 -10.31 -9.33
C ARG A 72 6.39 -10.13 -8.12
N LYS A 73 6.56 -8.92 -7.61
CA LYS A 73 7.44 -8.62 -6.46
C LYS A 73 6.71 -8.32 -5.14
N GLY A 74 5.48 -8.84 -4.99
CA GLY A 74 4.71 -8.75 -3.74
C GLY A 74 4.25 -7.34 -3.34
N LYS A 75 3.86 -6.51 -4.32
CA LYS A 75 3.34 -5.13 -4.09
C LYS A 75 1.97 -5.15 -3.41
N SER A 76 0.99 -5.80 -4.02
CA SER A 76 -0.37 -5.92 -3.48
C SER A 76 -0.40 -6.62 -2.12
N PHE A 77 0.44 -7.66 -1.94
CA PHE A 77 0.66 -8.30 -0.64
C PHE A 77 1.16 -7.33 0.44
N PHE A 78 2.10 -6.43 0.09
CA PHE A 78 2.57 -5.40 1.01
C PHE A 78 1.48 -4.36 1.32
N LEU A 79 0.74 -3.92 0.30
CA LEU A 79 -0.40 -3.01 0.47
C LEU A 79 -1.49 -3.58 1.37
N ASP A 80 -1.76 -4.88 1.32
CA ASP A 80 -2.76 -5.50 2.18
C ASP A 80 -2.37 -5.48 3.67
N PHE A 81 -1.07 -5.54 3.99
CA PHE A 81 -0.62 -5.27 5.36
C PHE A 81 -0.84 -3.81 5.74
N MET A 82 -0.65 -2.85 4.81
CA MET A 82 -0.98 -1.45 5.07
C MET A 82 -2.48 -1.26 5.29
N LEU A 83 -3.34 -1.91 4.49
CA LEU A 83 -4.78 -1.94 4.70
C LEU A 83 -5.12 -2.48 6.09
N ARG A 84 -4.52 -3.61 6.48
CA ARG A 84 -4.74 -4.19 7.81
C ARG A 84 -4.33 -3.22 8.92
N TYR A 85 -3.17 -2.57 8.80
CA TYR A 85 -2.73 -1.54 9.72
C TYR A 85 -3.76 -0.42 9.82
N LEU A 86 -4.19 0.15 8.68
CA LEU A 86 -5.17 1.24 8.64
C LEU A 86 -6.55 0.81 9.17
N HIS A 87 -7.01 -0.41 8.93
CA HIS A 87 -8.28 -0.87 9.50
C HIS A 87 -8.19 -1.05 11.03
N LYS A 88 -7.10 -1.63 11.53
CA LYS A 88 -6.99 -2.00 12.95
C LYS A 88 -6.58 -0.82 13.83
N THR A 89 -5.94 0.20 13.27
CA THR A 89 -5.50 1.42 13.99
C THR A 89 -6.42 2.62 13.78
N ALA A 90 -7.57 2.44 13.12
CA ALA A 90 -8.60 3.48 13.07
C ALA A 90 -9.08 3.82 14.51
N ASP A 91 -9.58 5.04 14.72
CA ASP A 91 -9.90 5.58 16.05
C ASP A 91 -10.72 4.60 16.90
N GLY A 92 -10.14 4.16 18.04
CA GLY A 92 -10.75 3.16 18.94
C GLY A 92 -10.46 1.69 18.62
N GLY A 93 -9.64 1.41 17.60
CA GLY A 93 -9.23 0.07 17.20
C GLY A 93 -8.18 -0.58 18.11
N ALA A 94 -7.69 -1.75 17.70
CA ALA A 94 -6.58 -2.42 18.38
C ALA A 94 -5.36 -1.49 18.33
N GLY A 95 -4.81 -1.12 19.49
CA GLY A 95 -3.63 -0.25 19.57
C GLY A 95 -2.48 -0.73 18.66
N ALA A 96 -1.55 0.17 18.36
CA ALA A 96 -0.44 -0.03 17.42
C ALA A 96 0.42 -1.30 17.67
N ASP A 97 0.27 -1.98 18.80
CA ASP A 97 1.00 -3.21 19.12
C ASP A 97 0.29 -4.50 18.63
N LYS A 98 -0.98 -4.43 18.21
CA LYS A 98 -1.80 -5.60 17.86
C LYS A 98 -2.42 -5.57 16.46
N TRP A 99 -2.07 -4.58 15.64
CA TRP A 99 -2.67 -4.40 14.31
C TRP A 99 -2.40 -5.55 13.34
N LEU A 100 -1.31 -6.29 13.50
CA LEU A 100 -0.99 -7.43 12.64
C LEU A 100 -2.06 -8.53 12.68
N GLY A 101 -2.90 -8.54 13.73
CA GLY A 101 -3.95 -9.53 13.93
C GLY A 101 -3.42 -10.87 14.44
N PRO A 102 -4.32 -11.80 14.77
CA PRO A 102 -3.96 -13.18 15.10
C PRO A 102 -3.34 -13.90 13.90
N GLY A 103 -2.50 -14.90 14.16
CA GLY A 103 -1.77 -15.61 13.10
C GLY A 103 -2.65 -16.34 12.09
N GLU A 104 -3.86 -16.69 12.49
CA GLU A 104 -4.87 -17.39 11.67
C GLU A 104 -5.69 -16.47 10.75
N GLU A 105 -5.56 -15.14 10.88
CA GLU A 105 -6.31 -14.19 10.05
C GLU A 105 -5.64 -14.06 8.66
N ALA A 106 -6.28 -14.64 7.65
CA ALA A 106 -5.87 -14.51 6.24
C ALA A 106 -5.83 -13.06 5.78
N LEU A 107 -4.93 -12.77 4.84
CA LEU A 107 -4.73 -11.42 4.32
C LEU A 107 -5.74 -11.13 3.20
N THR A 108 -6.46 -10.01 3.33
CA THR A 108 -7.51 -9.63 2.39
C THR A 108 -7.35 -8.16 2.01
N GLY A 109 -7.55 -7.84 0.73
CA GLY A 109 -7.44 -6.47 0.24
C GLY A 109 -7.44 -6.42 -1.27
N PHE A 110 -6.35 -5.89 -1.84
CA PHE A 110 -6.08 -5.96 -3.27
C PHE A 110 -5.93 -7.43 -3.72
N SER A 111 -6.26 -7.72 -4.97
CA SER A 111 -6.07 -9.10 -5.47
C SER A 111 -4.58 -9.41 -5.55
N TRP A 112 -4.17 -10.52 -4.92
CA TRP A 112 -2.81 -11.04 -5.00
C TRP A 112 -2.85 -12.56 -5.04
N ARG A 113 -1.91 -13.16 -5.78
CA ARG A 113 -1.73 -14.62 -5.85
C ARG A 113 -0.31 -14.99 -6.21
N GLY A 114 0.15 -16.17 -5.79
CA GLY A 114 1.35 -16.84 -6.31
C GLY A 114 1.25 -17.18 -7.81
N GLY A 115 2.35 -17.62 -8.43
CA GLY A 115 2.38 -17.97 -9.87
C GLY A 115 3.15 -17.01 -10.79
N LYS A 116 3.00 -17.19 -12.12
CA LYS A 116 3.71 -16.42 -13.16
C LYS A 116 2.83 -15.38 -13.87
N GLU A 117 1.51 -15.58 -13.82
CA GLU A 117 0.56 -14.75 -14.56
C GLU A 117 0.28 -13.42 -13.88
N ARG A 118 -0.16 -12.47 -14.71
CA ARG A 118 -0.51 -11.12 -14.27
C ARG A 118 -1.78 -11.11 -13.45
N GLU A 119 -1.81 -10.16 -12.53
CA GLU A 119 -2.95 -9.92 -11.64
C GLU A 119 -3.41 -8.47 -11.78
N THR A 120 -2.53 -7.51 -11.51
CA THR A 120 -2.86 -6.08 -11.56
C THR A 120 -2.54 -5.47 -12.92
N THR A 121 -3.53 -4.79 -13.51
CA THR A 121 -3.42 -4.06 -14.77
C THR A 121 -3.86 -2.60 -14.58
N GLY A 122 -3.11 -1.63 -15.09
CA GLY A 122 -3.41 -0.20 -14.86
C GLY A 122 -3.16 0.27 -13.42
N ILE A 123 -4.03 1.14 -12.89
CA ILE A 123 -3.95 1.69 -11.53
C ILE A 123 -5.22 1.37 -10.75
N TRP A 124 -5.04 0.86 -9.54
CA TRP A 124 -6.11 0.51 -8.60
C TRP A 124 -5.99 1.33 -7.33
N MET A 125 -7.13 1.74 -6.78
CA MET A 125 -7.21 2.45 -5.51
C MET A 125 -8.12 1.69 -4.55
N TRP A 126 -7.90 1.85 -3.26
CA TRP A 126 -8.87 1.37 -2.26
C TRP A 126 -10.09 2.30 -2.26
N SER A 127 -11.30 1.74 -2.39
CA SER A 127 -12.52 2.54 -2.60
C SER A 127 -12.93 3.44 -1.43
N ARG A 128 -12.33 3.25 -0.26
CA ARG A 128 -12.66 4.01 0.95
C ARG A 128 -11.40 4.60 1.57
N PRO A 129 -11.17 5.91 1.41
CA PRO A 129 -10.08 6.59 2.09
C PRO A 129 -10.21 6.46 3.62
N PHE A 130 -9.07 6.38 4.29
CA PHE A 130 -9.00 6.29 5.74
C PHE A 130 -8.82 7.69 6.32
N ILE A 131 -9.82 8.19 7.03
CA ILE A 131 -9.70 9.48 7.71
C ILE A 131 -8.78 9.33 8.92
N ARG A 132 -7.81 10.24 9.06
CA ARG A 132 -6.83 10.27 10.16
C ARG A 132 -6.63 11.67 10.68
N ALA A 133 -6.65 11.82 12.00
CA ALA A 133 -6.21 13.03 12.66
C ALA A 133 -4.68 13.07 12.73
N LEU A 134 -4.08 14.15 12.23
CA LEU A 134 -2.68 14.45 12.45
C LEU A 134 -2.45 14.88 13.90
N PRO A 135 -1.19 14.89 14.41
CA PRO A 135 -0.89 15.43 15.74
C PRO A 135 -1.32 16.90 15.93
N SER A 136 -1.49 17.65 14.83
CA SER A 136 -2.04 19.01 14.83
C SER A 136 -3.55 19.08 15.06
N GLY A 137 -4.25 17.94 15.00
CA GLY A 137 -5.72 17.84 15.00
C GLY A 137 -6.37 18.00 13.63
N GLU A 138 -5.61 18.30 12.57
CA GLU A 138 -6.14 18.35 11.20
C GLU A 138 -6.47 16.94 10.69
N GLU A 139 -7.67 16.75 10.15
CA GLU A 139 -8.06 15.51 9.50
C GLU A 139 -7.57 15.44 8.06
N VAL A 140 -7.00 14.30 7.68
CA VAL A 140 -6.57 13.98 6.32
C VAL A 140 -7.19 12.67 5.85
N ALA A 141 -7.41 12.54 4.55
CA ALA A 141 -7.85 11.31 3.91
C ALA A 141 -6.63 10.53 3.38
N VAL A 142 -6.38 9.35 3.94
CA VAL A 142 -5.28 8.46 3.50
C VAL A 142 -5.81 7.47 2.47
N LEU A 143 -5.22 7.45 1.28
CA LEU A 143 -5.59 6.59 0.17
C LEU A 143 -4.41 5.70 -0.24
N LEU A 144 -4.70 4.44 -0.56
CA LEU A 144 -3.72 3.49 -1.07
C LEU A 144 -3.92 3.26 -2.56
N MET A 145 -2.83 3.24 -3.31
CA MET A 145 -2.78 2.99 -4.74
C MET A 145 -1.87 1.79 -5.03
N ASP A 146 -2.46 0.76 -5.64
CA ASP A 146 -1.71 -0.35 -6.24
C ASP A 146 -1.51 -0.09 -7.73
N THR A 147 -0.30 -0.34 -8.20
CA THR A 147 0.05 -0.14 -9.61
C THR A 147 0.41 -1.46 -10.24
N GLN A 148 0.12 -1.56 -11.53
CA GLN A 148 0.68 -2.62 -12.35
C GLN A 148 2.21 -2.69 -12.20
N GLY A 149 2.73 -3.91 -12.17
CA GLY A 149 4.16 -4.12 -12.23
C GLY A 149 4.76 -3.78 -13.57
N THR A 150 5.83 -2.99 -13.55
CA THR A 150 6.63 -2.71 -14.74
C THR A 150 7.38 -3.97 -15.21
N PHE A 151 7.72 -4.01 -16.50
CA PHE A 151 8.52 -5.07 -17.13
C PHE A 151 7.86 -6.45 -17.17
N ASP A 152 6.53 -6.49 -17.37
CA ASP A 152 5.87 -7.73 -17.78
C ASP A 152 6.09 -8.01 -19.29
N ASN A 153 5.71 -9.21 -19.74
CA ASN A 153 5.88 -9.65 -21.13
C ASN A 153 4.79 -9.13 -22.08
N GLU A 154 3.84 -8.34 -21.59
CA GLU A 154 2.59 -8.02 -22.29
C GLU A 154 2.40 -6.53 -22.52
N THR A 155 3.09 -5.69 -21.74
CA THR A 155 2.89 -4.23 -21.71
C THR A 155 4.07 -3.53 -22.37
N SER A 156 3.75 -2.60 -23.26
CA SER A 156 4.77 -1.77 -23.91
C SER A 156 5.52 -0.92 -22.88
N MET A 157 6.77 -0.56 -23.19
CA MET A 157 7.55 0.36 -22.37
C MET A 157 6.80 1.67 -22.11
N LYS A 158 6.09 2.19 -23.12
CA LYS A 158 5.26 3.40 -23.00
C LYS A 158 4.16 3.23 -21.95
N GLY A 159 3.43 2.10 -21.97
CA GLY A 159 2.39 1.82 -20.98
C GLY A 159 2.93 1.74 -19.55
N ASN A 160 4.08 1.07 -19.38
CA ASN A 160 4.77 1.00 -18.08
C ASN A 160 5.21 2.39 -17.60
N CYS A 161 5.76 3.23 -18.49
CA CYS A 161 6.12 4.61 -18.17
C CYS A 161 4.89 5.42 -17.76
N THR A 162 3.76 5.31 -18.47
CA THR A 162 2.55 6.06 -18.16
C THR A 162 2.00 5.70 -16.78
N VAL A 163 1.89 4.41 -16.45
CA VAL A 163 1.40 3.96 -15.14
C VAL A 163 2.28 4.47 -14.01
N PHE A 164 3.60 4.29 -14.13
CA PHE A 164 4.55 4.73 -13.10
C PHE A 164 4.58 6.26 -12.97
N ALA A 165 4.54 6.98 -14.08
CA ALA A 165 4.59 8.43 -14.06
C ALA A 165 3.34 9.03 -13.42
N LEU A 166 2.16 8.53 -13.79
CA LEU A 166 0.91 8.96 -13.16
C LEU A 166 0.90 8.60 -11.68
N SER A 167 1.34 7.41 -11.29
CA SER A 167 1.39 7.03 -9.88
C SER A 167 2.31 7.95 -9.08
N THR A 168 3.48 8.29 -9.64
CA THR A 168 4.47 9.18 -8.99
C THR A 168 3.96 10.61 -8.89
N LEU A 169 3.38 11.16 -9.97
CA LEU A 169 2.81 12.51 -10.01
C LEU A 169 1.67 12.70 -9.00
N LEU A 170 0.82 11.68 -8.84
CA LEU A 170 -0.35 11.75 -7.99
C LEU A 170 -0.01 11.47 -6.51
N SER A 171 1.02 10.67 -6.24
CA SER A 171 1.34 10.23 -4.88
C SER A 171 2.09 11.29 -4.07
N SER A 172 1.77 11.36 -2.78
CA SER A 172 2.59 12.07 -1.80
C SER A 172 3.70 11.19 -1.22
N VAL A 173 3.52 9.87 -1.30
CA VAL A 173 4.50 8.86 -0.93
C VAL A 173 4.53 7.80 -2.04
N GLN A 174 5.63 7.74 -2.78
CA GLN A 174 5.89 6.69 -3.75
C GLN A 174 6.82 5.65 -3.10
N VAL A 175 6.31 4.44 -2.90
CA VAL A 175 7.12 3.29 -2.50
C VAL A 175 7.62 2.61 -3.77
N TYR A 176 8.93 2.56 -3.96
CA TYR A 176 9.56 1.84 -5.05
C TYR A 176 10.04 0.48 -4.55
N ASN A 177 9.28 -0.55 -4.91
CA ASN A 177 9.45 -1.92 -4.46
C ASN A 177 10.46 -2.65 -5.35
N VAL A 178 11.65 -2.87 -4.80
CA VAL A 178 12.81 -3.47 -5.47
C VAL A 178 13.18 -4.79 -4.78
N MET A 179 13.69 -5.77 -5.53
CA MET A 179 14.10 -7.06 -4.96
C MET A 179 15.60 -7.12 -4.74
N THR A 180 16.02 -7.67 -3.61
CA THR A 180 17.40 -8.02 -3.22
C THR A 180 18.37 -6.85 -3.06
N ALA A 181 18.44 -5.93 -4.02
CA ALA A 181 19.32 -4.77 -4.03
C ALA A 181 18.80 -3.74 -5.04
N VAL A 182 19.12 -2.47 -4.83
CA VAL A 182 18.91 -1.41 -5.84
C VAL A 182 20.02 -1.52 -6.88
N GLN A 183 19.61 -1.84 -8.11
CA GLN A 183 20.49 -2.00 -9.26
C GLN A 183 20.52 -0.71 -10.11
N GLU A 184 21.46 -0.60 -11.05
CA GLU A 184 21.55 0.61 -11.89
C GLU A 184 20.39 0.73 -12.87
N ASP A 185 19.86 -0.39 -13.36
CA ASP A 185 18.65 -0.40 -14.18
C ASP A 185 17.43 0.08 -13.38
N ASP A 186 17.32 -0.24 -12.08
CA ASP A 186 16.26 0.33 -11.23
C ASP A 186 16.32 1.86 -11.19
N LEU A 187 17.53 2.43 -11.10
CA LEU A 187 17.74 3.89 -11.07
C LEU A 187 17.54 4.53 -12.45
N GLN A 188 17.96 3.86 -13.53
CA GLN A 188 17.70 4.32 -14.90
C GLN A 188 16.20 4.32 -15.23
N HIS A 189 15.48 3.30 -14.80
CA HIS A 189 14.02 3.23 -14.95
C HIS A 189 13.34 4.34 -14.16
N LEU A 190 13.73 4.54 -12.90
CA LEU A 190 13.23 5.64 -12.08
C LEU A 190 13.51 7.00 -12.75
N HIS A 191 14.71 7.21 -13.28
CA HIS A 191 15.07 8.41 -14.04
C HIS A 191 14.16 8.62 -15.26
N LEU A 192 13.96 7.59 -16.08
CA LEU A 192 13.10 7.66 -17.26
C LEU A 192 11.64 7.98 -16.89
N PHE A 193 11.11 7.34 -15.86
CA PHE A 193 9.71 7.55 -15.47
C PHE A 193 9.47 8.93 -14.86
N THR A 194 10.42 9.42 -14.06
CA THR A 194 10.36 10.76 -13.50
C THR A 194 10.53 11.82 -14.59
N GLU A 195 11.45 11.65 -15.55
CA GLU A 195 11.53 12.53 -16.73
C GLU A 195 10.21 12.58 -17.51
N TYR A 196 9.58 11.42 -17.75
CA TYR A 196 8.29 11.35 -18.42
C TYR A 196 7.20 12.08 -17.61
N SER A 197 7.19 11.91 -16.28
CA SER A 197 6.28 12.61 -15.37
C SER A 197 6.41 14.13 -15.48
N LEU A 198 7.65 14.63 -15.53
CA LEU A 198 7.93 16.06 -15.62
C LEU A 198 7.49 16.66 -16.96
N GLN A 199 7.57 15.89 -18.04
CA GLN A 199 7.07 16.31 -19.35
C GLN A 199 5.55 16.42 -19.38
N VAL A 200 4.85 15.58 -18.62
CA VAL A 200 3.37 15.60 -18.49
C VAL A 200 2.91 16.70 -17.53
N TYR A 201 3.75 17.10 -16.57
CA TYR A 201 3.43 18.15 -15.61
C TYR A 201 3.47 19.55 -16.25
N GLU A 202 2.33 20.03 -16.74
CA GLU A 202 2.17 21.35 -17.38
C GLU A 202 2.34 22.55 -16.42
N GLY A 203 2.40 22.31 -15.10
CA GLY A 203 2.49 23.34 -14.05
C GLY A 203 3.84 24.07 -13.95
N GLY A 204 4.83 23.67 -14.75
CA GLY A 204 6.15 24.28 -14.77
C GLY A 204 7.01 23.88 -13.58
N HIS A 205 8.20 23.35 -13.86
CA HIS A 205 9.19 23.06 -12.83
C HIS A 205 9.80 24.35 -12.29
N GLN A 206 9.53 24.68 -11.04
CA GLN A 206 10.24 25.75 -10.36
C GLN A 206 11.67 25.28 -10.09
N LYS A 207 12.63 25.97 -10.68
CA LYS A 207 14.05 25.62 -10.55
C LYS A 207 14.46 25.64 -9.07
N GLY A 208 14.90 24.49 -8.56
CA GLY A 208 15.34 24.32 -7.17
C GLY A 208 14.27 23.85 -6.19
N VAL A 209 13.04 23.60 -6.65
CA VAL A 209 12.00 22.92 -5.87
C VAL A 209 11.80 21.52 -6.44
N PRO A 210 11.94 20.46 -5.63
CA PRO A 210 11.70 19.11 -6.10
C PRO A 210 10.26 18.90 -6.61
N PRO A 211 10.07 18.19 -7.74
CA PRO A 211 8.76 17.86 -8.31
C PRO A 211 7.86 17.06 -7.39
N PHE A 212 8.46 16.10 -6.70
CA PHE A 212 7.79 15.04 -6.01
C PHE A 212 8.16 15.11 -4.53
N GLN A 213 7.29 14.58 -3.68
CA GLN A 213 7.46 14.67 -2.24
C GLN A 213 8.37 13.56 -1.74
N ASN A 214 7.82 12.39 -1.40
CA ASN A 214 8.59 11.32 -0.77
C ASN A 214 8.72 10.11 -1.69
N LEU A 215 9.96 9.63 -1.86
CA LEU A 215 10.25 8.33 -2.46
C LEU A 215 10.91 7.44 -1.41
N THR A 216 10.35 6.25 -1.22
CA THR A 216 10.92 5.21 -0.35
C THR A 216 11.31 3.99 -1.16
N PHE A 217 12.61 3.67 -1.18
CA PHE A 217 13.09 2.39 -1.69
C PHE A 217 12.74 1.29 -0.69
N LEU A 218 11.86 0.37 -1.08
CA LEU A 218 11.53 -0.82 -0.30
C LEU A 218 12.29 -2.00 -0.89
N VAL A 219 13.44 -2.35 -0.28
CA VAL A 219 14.28 -3.45 -0.74
C VAL A 219 13.82 -4.74 -0.08
N ARG A 220 13.20 -5.62 -0.87
CA ARG A 220 12.70 -6.92 -0.45
C ARG A 220 13.83 -7.94 -0.41
N ASP A 221 13.69 -8.97 0.42
CA ASP A 221 14.61 -10.12 0.48
C ASP A 221 16.09 -9.73 0.69
N TRP A 222 16.34 -8.71 1.52
CA TRP A 222 17.69 -8.27 1.87
C TRP A 222 18.42 -9.33 2.70
N SER A 223 19.51 -9.85 2.14
CA SER A 223 20.31 -10.94 2.73
C SER A 223 21.63 -10.49 3.37
N HIS A 224 22.09 -9.25 3.14
CA HIS A 224 23.43 -8.79 3.56
C HIS A 224 23.39 -8.00 4.89
N VAL A 225 22.81 -8.63 5.92
CA VAL A 225 22.59 -8.03 7.25
C VAL A 225 23.90 -7.69 7.97
N ASP A 226 24.96 -8.43 7.65
CA ASP A 226 26.33 -8.20 8.10
C ASP A 226 26.88 -6.85 7.62
N SER A 227 26.45 -6.39 6.44
CA SER A 227 26.83 -5.08 5.90
C SER A 227 25.91 -3.96 6.38
N HIS A 228 24.59 -4.17 6.33
CA HIS A 228 23.57 -3.18 6.68
C HIS A 228 22.40 -3.91 7.36
N PRO A 229 22.02 -3.52 8.59
CA PRO A 229 20.91 -4.15 9.29
C PRO A 229 19.58 -3.90 8.58
N TRP A 230 18.58 -4.75 8.83
CA TRP A 230 17.22 -4.51 8.34
C TRP A 230 16.63 -3.21 8.87
N GLY A 231 15.63 -2.70 8.18
CA GLY A 231 14.89 -1.49 8.55
C GLY A 231 15.44 -0.20 7.95
N ASN A 232 14.99 0.93 8.50
CA ASN A 232 15.29 2.27 7.97
C ASN A 232 16.75 2.69 8.17
N GLU A 233 17.36 2.31 9.29
CA GLU A 233 18.73 2.74 9.63
C GLU A 233 19.75 2.15 8.66
N GLY A 234 19.72 0.83 8.47
CA GLY A 234 20.58 0.18 7.48
C GLY A 234 20.21 0.56 6.05
N GLY A 235 18.92 0.75 5.77
CA GLY A 235 18.46 1.22 4.46
C GLY A 235 19.00 2.61 4.09
N ALA A 236 18.97 3.56 5.01
CA ALA A 236 19.52 4.90 4.79
C ALA A 236 21.03 4.84 4.49
N ALA A 237 21.80 4.09 5.28
CA ALA A 237 23.23 3.90 5.05
C ALA A 237 23.51 3.23 3.70
N TYR A 238 22.75 2.19 3.35
CA TYR A 238 22.84 1.49 2.07
C TYR A 238 22.54 2.41 0.88
N LEU A 239 21.42 3.14 0.92
CA LEU A 239 20.99 4.02 -0.16
C LEU A 239 21.99 5.17 -0.38
N ASN A 240 22.55 5.73 0.70
CA ASN A 240 23.60 6.74 0.60
C ASN A 240 24.82 6.20 -0.18
N GLY A 241 25.19 4.93 0.03
CA GLY A 241 26.26 4.29 -0.73
C GLY A 241 25.91 4.06 -2.20
N VAL A 242 24.66 3.68 -2.50
CA VAL A 242 24.15 3.47 -3.87
C VAL A 242 24.13 4.78 -4.68
N LEU A 243 23.65 5.86 -4.05
CA LEU A 243 23.50 7.17 -4.68
C LEU A 243 24.77 8.03 -4.60
N ALA A 244 25.80 7.61 -3.87
CA ALA A 244 27.08 8.31 -3.82
C ALA A 244 27.72 8.38 -5.21
N GLN A 245 28.08 9.60 -5.62
CA GLN A 245 28.85 9.80 -6.84
C GLN A 245 30.33 9.53 -6.60
N LYS A 246 30.98 8.85 -7.56
CA LYS A 246 32.44 8.64 -7.53
C LYS A 246 33.12 9.48 -8.61
N PRO A 247 34.34 10.03 -8.38
CA PRO A 247 35.02 10.91 -9.34
C PRO A 247 35.22 10.26 -10.73
N ASP A 248 35.54 8.97 -10.74
CA ASP A 248 35.80 8.13 -11.91
C ASP A 248 34.54 7.48 -12.51
N GLN A 249 33.36 7.73 -11.94
CA GLN A 249 32.10 7.18 -12.43
C GLN A 249 31.71 7.78 -13.80
N HIS A 250 31.13 6.94 -14.65
CA HIS A 250 30.63 7.33 -15.96
C HIS A 250 29.64 8.52 -15.86
N PRO A 251 29.73 9.53 -16.74
CA PRO A 251 28.89 10.74 -16.64
C PRO A 251 27.38 10.45 -16.58
N GLU A 252 26.90 9.47 -17.35
CA GLU A 252 25.50 9.05 -17.36
C GLU A 252 25.02 8.55 -15.98
N LEU A 253 25.86 7.78 -15.28
CA LEU A 253 25.53 7.25 -13.95
C LEU A 253 25.51 8.35 -12.89
N LYS A 254 26.33 9.40 -13.05
CA LYS A 254 26.28 10.60 -12.21
C LYS A 254 24.99 11.36 -12.44
N GLN A 255 24.61 11.57 -13.71
CA GLN A 255 23.39 12.27 -14.09
C GLN A 255 22.15 11.59 -13.51
N VAL A 256 22.06 10.25 -13.56
CA VAL A 256 20.95 9.50 -12.95
C VAL A 256 20.84 9.78 -11.45
N ARG A 257 21.95 9.82 -10.71
CA ARG A 257 21.95 10.11 -9.27
C ARG A 257 21.56 11.56 -8.97
N GLU A 258 22.10 12.51 -9.71
CA GLU A 258 21.74 13.94 -9.60
C GLU A 258 20.25 14.15 -9.82
N HIS A 259 19.71 13.46 -10.81
CA HIS A 259 18.30 13.51 -11.14
C HIS A 259 17.42 12.95 -10.02
N VAL A 260 17.76 11.76 -9.49
CA VAL A 260 17.01 11.18 -8.36
C VAL A 260 17.03 12.12 -7.15
N HIS A 261 18.18 12.74 -6.85
CA HIS A 261 18.29 13.70 -5.76
C HIS A 261 17.51 15.00 -5.98
N SER A 262 17.41 15.48 -7.23
CA SER A 262 16.68 16.71 -7.54
C SER A 262 15.17 16.51 -7.66
N CYS A 263 14.73 15.26 -7.87
CA CYS A 263 13.33 14.94 -8.14
C CYS A 263 12.45 14.84 -6.88
N PHE A 264 13.01 14.50 -5.73
CA PHE A 264 12.23 14.19 -4.53
C PHE A 264 12.64 15.08 -3.34
N GLU A 265 11.66 15.62 -2.62
CA GLU A 265 11.89 16.35 -1.36
C GLU A 265 12.55 15.45 -0.31
N LYS A 266 12.19 14.16 -0.30
CA LYS A 266 12.73 13.17 0.61
C LYS A 266 12.98 11.83 -0.07
N LEU A 267 14.14 11.26 0.21
CA LEU A 267 14.55 9.91 -0.19
C LEU A 267 14.73 9.06 1.08
N ASP A 268 13.98 7.98 1.18
CA ASP A 268 14.10 6.99 2.25
C ASP A 268 14.41 5.61 1.67
N CYS A 269 14.94 4.71 2.50
CA CYS A 269 15.15 3.31 2.14
C CYS A 269 14.89 2.40 3.33
N HIS A 270 14.19 1.29 3.10
CA HIS A 270 13.89 0.27 4.09
C HIS A 270 14.30 -1.11 3.56
N LEU A 271 15.13 -1.81 4.33
CA LEU A 271 15.60 -3.16 4.00
C LEU A 271 14.72 -4.20 4.70
N MET A 272 13.99 -5.01 3.94
CA MET A 272 13.13 -6.07 4.46
C MET A 272 13.80 -7.44 4.37
N PRO A 273 13.61 -8.33 5.36
CA PRO A 273 14.00 -9.74 5.25
C PRO A 273 13.19 -10.48 4.19
N HIS A 274 13.66 -11.66 3.81
CA HIS A 274 12.85 -12.62 3.06
C HIS A 274 11.64 -13.05 3.90
N PRO A 275 10.42 -13.13 3.33
CA PRO A 275 9.19 -13.40 4.08
C PRO A 275 9.00 -14.87 4.50
N GLY A 276 10.02 -15.73 4.38
CA GLY A 276 9.89 -17.20 4.55
C GLY A 276 9.56 -17.93 3.24
N PHE A 277 9.90 -19.24 3.17
CA PHE A 277 9.75 -20.03 1.94
C PHE A 277 8.29 -20.38 1.66
N GLU A 278 7.50 -20.56 2.71
CA GLU A 278 6.07 -20.82 2.66
C GLU A 278 5.33 -19.70 1.93
N ALA A 279 5.67 -18.43 2.22
CA ALA A 279 5.08 -17.28 1.54
C ALA A 279 5.40 -17.20 0.04
N THR A 280 6.54 -17.77 -0.38
CA THR A 280 7.06 -17.63 -1.74
C THR A 280 6.82 -18.85 -2.62
N GLU A 281 6.77 -20.03 -2.02
CA GLU A 281 6.75 -21.32 -2.72
C GLU A 281 5.42 -22.07 -2.57
N ASP A 282 4.65 -21.86 -1.49
CA ASP A 282 3.37 -22.54 -1.28
C ASP A 282 2.24 -21.85 -2.07
N PRO A 283 1.64 -22.51 -3.08
CA PRO A 283 0.50 -21.95 -3.81
C PRO A 283 -0.75 -21.76 -2.96
N ALA A 284 -0.85 -22.43 -1.81
CA ALA A 284 -1.97 -22.33 -0.87
C ALA A 284 -1.78 -21.24 0.19
N PHE A 285 -0.65 -20.52 0.18
CA PHE A 285 -0.41 -19.43 1.12
C PHE A 285 -1.44 -18.29 0.94
N ASP A 286 -2.21 -18.02 1.98
CA ASP A 286 -3.28 -17.02 2.02
C ASP A 286 -2.94 -15.80 2.90
N GLY A 287 -1.65 -15.63 3.25
CA GLY A 287 -1.16 -14.50 4.04
C GLY A 287 -1.29 -14.68 5.55
N ARG A 288 -1.74 -15.85 6.02
CA ARG A 288 -1.71 -16.18 7.45
C ARG A 288 -0.29 -16.21 7.98
N ARG A 289 -0.09 -15.57 9.14
CA ARG A 289 1.21 -15.59 9.81
C ARG A 289 1.50 -16.92 10.49
N SER A 290 0.50 -17.75 10.77
CA SER A 290 0.74 -19.11 11.28
C SER A 290 1.41 -20.03 10.26
N MET A 291 1.45 -19.61 8.99
CA MET A 291 2.16 -20.30 7.91
C MET A 291 3.58 -19.75 7.68
N LEU A 292 4.02 -18.72 8.41
CA LEU A 292 5.32 -18.05 8.27
C LEU A 292 6.35 -18.50 9.31
#